data_AF-A0A929F1U9-F1
#
_entry.id   AF-A0A929F1U9-F1
#
_cell.length_a   1.000
_cell.length_b   1.000
_cell.length_c   1.000
_cell.angle_alpha   90.00
_cell.angle_beta   90.00
_cell.angle_gamma   90.00
#
_symmetry.space_group_name_H-M   'P 1'
#
loop_
_entity.id
_entity.type
_entity.pdbx_description
1 polymer ?
#
loop_
_entity_poly.entity_id
_entity_poly.type
_entity_poly.pdbx_seq_one_letter_code
_entity_poly.pdbx_strand_id
1 'polypeptide(L)' 'MTPGKVQLVHAMARQKGLDDDAYRDNLHAVGVETCKDMKQKNFDDFIKRMARLPDAPGRAG' A
#
# COMPACT_ATOMS: atom_id res chain seq x y z
N MET A 1 5.99 -2.53 -12.72
CA MET A 1 4.59 -2.36 -12.27
C MET A 1 3.63 -2.36 -13.44
N THR A 2 2.37 -2.73 -13.26
CA THR A 2 1.30 -2.39 -14.21
C THR A 2 0.42 -1.27 -13.62
N PRO A 3 -0.26 -0.47 -14.45
CA PRO A 3 -1.15 0.60 -13.97
C PRO A 3 -2.21 0.11 -12.97
N GLY A 4 -2.77 -1.08 -13.19
CA GLY A 4 -3.77 -1.66 -12.27
C GLY A 4 -3.20 -1.97 -10.87
N LYS A 5 -1.94 -2.38 -10.77
CA LYS A 5 -1.29 -2.63 -9.47
C LYS A 5 -0.99 -1.34 -8.71
N VAL A 6 -0.61 -0.29 -9.43
CA VAL A 6 -0.43 1.06 -8.84
C VAL A 6 -1.75 1.54 -8.25
N GLN A 7 -2.85 1.43 -9.00
CA GLN A 7 -4.18 1.79 -8.51
C GLN A 7 -4.58 0.99 -7.27
N LEU A 8 -4.30 -0.32 -7.24
CA LEU A 8 -4.61 -1.15 -6.07
C LEU A 8 -3.82 -0.72 -4.82
N VAL A 9 -2.53 -0.41 -4.96
CA VAL A 9 -1.71 0.09 -3.84
C VAL A 9 -2.30 1.37 -3.25
N HIS A 10 -2.66 2.33 -4.09
CA HIS A 10 -3.31 3.56 -3.64
C HIS A 10 -4.69 3.32 -3.02
N ALA A 11 -5.49 2.43 -3.61
CA ALA A 11 -6.81 2.09 -3.09
C ALA A 11 -6.73 1.45 -1.69
N MET A 12 -5.79 0.52 -1.49
CA MET A 12 -5.54 -0.10 -0.19
C MET A 12 -5.01 0.91 0.82
N ALA A 13 -4.02 1.74 0.46
CA ALA A 13 -3.50 2.76 1.35
C ALA A 13 -4.63 3.69 1.84
N ARG A 14 -5.52 4.09 0.93
CA ARG A 14 -6.72 4.87 1.26
C ARG A 14 -7.71 4.09 2.13
N GLN A 15 -7.94 2.81 1.87
CA GLN A 15 -8.83 1.96 2.65
C GLN A 15 -8.32 1.76 4.09
N LYS A 16 -7.01 1.61 4.25
CA LYS A 16 -6.33 1.52 5.54
C LYS A 16 -6.17 2.87 6.22
N GLY A 17 -6.54 3.97 5.56
CA GLY A 17 -6.44 5.33 6.09
C GLY A 17 -5.00 5.75 6.34
N LEU A 18 -4.06 5.31 5.49
CA LEU A 18 -2.68 5.74 5.59
C LEU A 18 -2.57 7.19 5.12
N ASP A 19 -2.12 8.06 6.02
CA ASP A 19 -1.61 9.39 5.67
C ASP A 19 -0.30 9.27 4.87
N ASP A 20 0.12 10.37 4.23
CA ASP A 20 1.27 10.39 3.33
C ASP A 20 2.57 9.85 3.97
N ASP A 21 2.85 10.20 5.23
CA ASP A 21 4.02 9.70 5.96
C ASP A 21 3.93 8.19 6.20
N ALA A 22 2.78 7.71 6.69
CA ALA A 22 2.56 6.29 6.93
C ALA A 22 2.61 5.48 5.62
N TYR A 23 2.12 6.05 4.53
CA TYR A 23 2.22 5.45 3.20
C TYR A 23 3.68 5.31 2.76
N ARG A 24 4.50 6.36 2.92
CA ARG A 24 5.93 6.33 2.60
C ARG A 24 6.70 5.33 3.46
N ASP A 25 6.42 5.28 4.76
CA ASP A 25 7.04 4.31 5.67
C ASP A 25 6.74 2.87 5.24
N ASN A 26 5.52 2.59 4.79
CA ASN A 26 5.16 1.26 4.31
C ASN A 26 5.78 0.92 2.95
N LEU A 27 6.03 1.90 2.09
CA LEU A 27 6.80 1.72 0.85
C LEU A 27 8.29 1.43 1.17
N HIS A 28 8.89 2.22 2.07
CA HIS A 28 10.27 2.03 2.50
C HIS A 28 10.46 0.68 3.19
N ALA A 29 9.48 0.21 3.96
CA ALA A 29 9.51 -1.10 4.61
C ALA A 29 9.58 -2.28 3.62
N VAL A 30 9.14 -2.11 2.38
CA VAL A 30 9.28 -3.11 1.30
C VAL A 30 10.43 -2.78 0.33
N GLY A 31 11.29 -1.83 0.71
CA GLY A 31 12.51 -1.47 -0.01
C GLY A 31 12.26 -0.65 -1.28
N VAL A 32 11.20 0.16 -1.33
CA VAL A 32 10.96 1.08 -2.46
C VAL A 32 10.69 2.50 -1.97
N GLU A 33 11.14 3.50 -2.73
CA GLU A 33 10.78 4.91 -2.48
C GLU A 33 9.41 5.24 -3.04
N THR A 34 9.04 4.66 -4.18
CA THR A 34 7.76 4.91 -4.82
C THR A 34 7.03 3.63 -5.22
N CYS A 35 5.69 3.70 -5.18
CA CYS A 35 4.82 2.65 -5.71
C CYS A 35 4.92 2.44 -7.23
N LYS A 36 5.77 3.19 -7.95
CA LYS A 36 6.09 2.96 -9.37
C LYS A 36 7.31 2.07 -9.55
N ASP A 37 8.19 2.01 -8.54
CA ASP A 37 9.45 1.25 -8.56
C ASP A 37 9.34 -0.17 -8.00
N MET A 38 8.20 -0.52 -7.37
CA MET A 38 7.95 -1.89 -6.91
C MET A 38 8.04 -2.94 -8.03
N LYS A 39 8.72 -4.02 -7.69
CA LYS A 39 8.68 -5.27 -8.45
C LYS A 39 7.57 -6.15 -7.88
N GLN A 40 7.26 -7.24 -8.59
CA GLN A 40 6.26 -8.24 -8.19
C GLN A 40 6.40 -8.63 -6.71
N LYS A 41 7.63 -8.98 -6.28
CA LYS A 41 7.95 -9.35 -4.91
C LYS A 41 7.56 -8.26 -3.89
N ASN A 42 8.01 -7.02 -4.12
CA ASN A 42 7.76 -5.90 -3.21
C ASN A 42 6.26 -5.58 -3.11
N PHE A 43 5.53 -5.72 -4.23
CA PHE A 43 4.09 -5.58 -4.26
C PHE A 43 3.39 -6.67 -3.41
N ASP A 44 3.78 -7.94 -3.57
CA ASP A 44 3.21 -9.03 -2.78
C ASP A 44 3.49 -8.86 -1.27
N ASP A 45 4.69 -8.39 -0.90
CA ASP A 45 5.04 -8.08 0.49
C ASP A 45 4.25 -6.87 1.03
N PHE A 46 4.04 -5.84 0.21
CA PHE A 46 3.21 -4.69 0.58
C PHE A 46 1.76 -5.08 0.82
N ILE A 47 1.18 -5.89 -0.07
CA ILE A 47 -0.19 -6.40 0.07
C ILE A 47 -0.34 -7.21 1.37
N LYS A 48 0.60 -8.13 1.65
CA LYS A 48 0.60 -8.89 2.90
C LYS A 48 0.69 -8.00 4.14
N ARG A 49 1.46 -6.92 4.06
CA ARG A 49 1.60 -5.95 5.14
C ARG A 49 0.31 -5.15 5.35
N MET A 50 -0.27 -4.64 4.26
CA MET A 50 -1.56 -3.91 4.29
C MET A 50 -2.69 -4.78 4.84
N ALA A 51 -2.74 -6.06 4.46
CA ALA A 51 -3.75 -7.00 4.95
C ALA A 51 -3.72 -7.22 6.47
N ARG A 52 -2.58 -6.95 7.13
CA ARG A 52 -2.44 -7.04 8.59
C ARG A 52 -2.87 -5.76 9.30
N LEU A 53 -2.99 -4.65 8.60
CA LEU A 53 -3.44 -3.39 9.16
C LEU A 53 -4.97 -3.38 9.27
N PRO A 54 -5.53 -2.85 10.37
CA PRO A 54 -6.97 -2.63 10.47
C PRO A 54 -7.42 -1.65 9.37
N ASP A 55 -8.63 -1.83 8.88
CA ASP A 55 -9.26 -0.84 8.00
C ASP A 55 -9.54 0.45 8.77
N ALA A 56 -9.47 1.59 8.07
CA ALA A 56 -9.75 2.87 8.70
C ALA A 56 -11.20 2.90 9.23
N PRO A 57 -11.42 3.38 10.46
CA PRO A 57 -12.77 3.50 11.01
C PRO A 57 -13.56 4.50 10.16
N GLY A 58 -14.54 4.00 9.40
CA GLY A 58 -15.36 4.82 8.49
C GLY A 58 -15.65 4.22 7.11
N ARG A 59 -15.11 3.03 6.79
CA ARG A 59 -15.49 2.27 5.59
C ARG A 59 -15.97 0.86 5.93
N ALA A 60 -17.06 0.80 6.68
CA ALA A 60 -18.05 -0.27 6.58
C ALA A 60 -19.32 0.39 6.04
N GLY A 61 -19.61 0.19 4.76
CA GLY A 61 -20.73 0.83 4.05
C GLY A 61 -20.61 0.59 2.56
#